data_AF-A0A941V701-F1
#
_entry.id   AF-A0A941V701-F1
#
_cell.length_a   1.000
_cell.length_b   1.000
_cell.length_c   1.000
_cell.angle_alpha   90.00
_cell.angle_beta   90.00
_cell.angle_gamma   90.00
#
_symmetry.space_group_name_H-M   'P 1'
#
loop_
_entity.id
_entity.type
_entity.pdbx_description
1 polymer ?
#
loop_
_entity_poly.entity_id
_entity_poly.type
_entity_poly.pdbx_seq_one_letter_code
_entity_poly.pdbx_strand_id
1 'polypeptide(L)' 'MAAELPASPCVRDCCLDNLTDICIGCFRHLDEITGWHTADAAEREAILARCAQRREARDAAQKIRQR' A
#
# COMPACT_ATOMS: atom_id res chain seq x y z
N MET A 1 -10.85 -2.54 -24.59
CA MET A 1 -11.64 -2.53 -23.34
C MET A 1 -10.67 -2.74 -22.19
N ALA A 2 -10.13 -1.66 -21.62
CA ALA A 2 -9.21 -1.74 -20.50
C ALA A 2 -10.06 -1.86 -19.24
N ALA A 3 -10.16 -3.07 -18.70
CA ALA A 3 -10.70 -3.27 -17.37
C ALA A 3 -9.92 -2.34 -16.44
N GLU A 4 -10.65 -1.38 -15.90
CA GLU A 4 -10.31 -0.45 -14.83
C GLU A 4 -9.97 -1.24 -13.56
N LEU A 5 -8.87 -1.99 -13.62
CA LEU A 5 -8.24 -2.51 -12.43
C LEU A 5 -7.78 -1.31 -11.61
N PRO A 6 -8.01 -1.30 -10.29
CA PRO A 6 -7.55 -0.20 -9.47
C PRO A 6 -6.05 -0.01 -9.67
N ALA A 7 -5.67 1.22 -10.03
CA ALA A 7 -4.29 1.56 -10.34
C ALA A 7 -3.41 1.22 -9.12
N SER A 8 -2.30 0.51 -9.36
CA SER A 8 -1.37 0.16 -8.29
C SER A 8 -0.87 1.46 -7.64
N PRO A 9 -1.01 1.64 -6.32
CA PRO A 9 -0.55 2.84 -5.60
C PRO A 9 0.99 2.90 -5.48
N CYS A 10 1.71 2.19 -6.35
CA CYS A 10 3.15 2.14 -6.37
C CYS A 10 3.72 3.45 -6.94
N VAL A 11 4.36 4.23 -6.08
CA VAL A 11 5.04 5.48 -6.47
C VAL A 11 6.45 5.25 -7.05
N ARG A 12 6.82 3.99 -7.34
CA ARG A 12 8.16 3.55 -7.79
C ARG A 12 9.32 3.92 -6.85
N ASP A 13 9.01 4.40 -5.66
CA ASP A 13 9.94 4.58 -4.55
C ASP A 13 9.73 3.41 -3.56
N CYS A 14 10.21 2.23 -3.96
CA CYS A 14 9.99 1.01 -3.19
C CYS A 14 11.13 0.81 -2.19
N CYS A 15 10.88 1.17 -0.95
CA CYS A 15 11.77 0.84 0.16
C CYS A 15 10.96 -0.03 1.13
N LEU A 16 11.41 -1.26 1.37
CA LEU A 16 10.68 -2.22 2.20
C LEU A 16 11.26 -2.17 3.60
N ASP A 17 10.39 -2.13 4.61
CA ASP A 17 10.80 -2.25 5.99
C ASP A 17 11.09 -3.72 6.31
N ASN A 18 12.36 -4.05 6.59
CA ASN A 18 12.81 -5.43 6.86
C ASN A 18 12.18 -6.09 8.10
N LEU A 19 11.55 -5.32 9.00
CA LEU A 19 10.92 -5.88 10.20
C LEU A 19 9.43 -6.16 10.01
N THR A 20 8.76 -5.41 9.14
CA THR A 20 7.31 -5.47 8.97
C THR A 20 6.88 -5.87 7.57
N ASP A 21 7.83 -6.03 6.64
CA ASP A 21 7.58 -6.29 5.23
C ASP A 21 6.65 -5.25 4.59
N ILE A 22 6.55 -4.05 5.17
CA ILE A 22 5.73 -2.96 4.65
C ILE A 22 6.59 -2.03 3.81
N CYS A 23 6.16 -1.75 2.59
CA CYS A 23 6.76 -0.71 1.78
C CYS A 23 6.52 0.67 2.41
N ILE A 24 7.57 1.39 2.79
CA ILE A 24 7.47 2.74 3.35
C ILE A 24 7.05 3.79 2.32
N GLY A 25 7.12 3.48 1.02
CA GLY A 25 6.65 4.37 -0.05
C GLY A 25 5.14 4.23 -0.32
N CYS A 26 4.67 3.02 -0.61
CA CYS A 26 3.26 2.76 -0.97
C CYS A 26 2.41 2.18 0.18
N PHE A 27 3.01 1.92 1.35
CA PHE A 27 2.36 1.38 2.56
C PHE A 27 1.66 0.02 2.39
N ARG A 28 1.99 -0.69 1.30
CA ARG A 28 1.57 -2.07 1.03
C ARG A 28 2.49 -3.05 1.72
N HIS A 29 1.93 -4.14 2.23
CA HIS A 29 2.71 -5.28 2.70
C HIS A 29 3.28 -6.06 1.51
N LEU A 30 4.46 -6.66 1.67
CA LEU A 30 5.13 -7.44 0.63
C LEU A 30 4.24 -8.59 0.17
N ASP A 31 3.58 -9.28 1.09
CA ASP A 31 2.64 -10.37 0.80
C ASP A 31 1.47 -9.90 -0.08
N GLU A 32 0.96 -8.67 0.17
CA GLU A 32 -0.08 -8.04 -0.63
C GLU A 32 0.44 -7.60 -2.01
N ILE A 33 1.75 -7.32 -2.15
CA ILE A 33 2.40 -6.98 -3.42
C ILE A 33 2.62 -8.24 -4.25
N THR A 34 3.16 -9.30 -3.65
CA THR A 34 3.40 -10.60 -4.32
C THR A 34 2.09 -11.29 -4.67
N GLY A 35 1.09 -11.21 -3.79
CA GLY A 35 -0.25 -11.76 -4.00
C GLY A 35 -1.14 -10.92 -4.91
N TRP A 36 -0.75 -9.71 -5.31
CA TRP A 36 -1.62 -8.81 -6.10
C TRP A 36 -2.04 -9.39 -7.45
N HIS A 37 -1.12 -10.10 -8.12
CA HIS A 37 -1.40 -10.71 -9.41
C HIS A 37 -2.40 -11.86 -9.30
N THR A 38 -2.42 -12.56 -8.15
CA THR A 38 -3.33 -13.66 -7.84
C THR A 38 -4.59 -13.23 -7.09
N ALA A 39 -4.60 -12.00 -6.54
CA ALA A 39 -5.72 -11.45 -5.77
C ALA A 39 -6.91 -11.07 -6.67
N ASP A 40 -8.11 -11.45 -6.23
CA ASP A 40 -9.38 -11.05 -6.82
C ASP A 40 -9.68 -9.55 -6.66
N ALA A 41 -10.64 -9.03 -7.44
CA ALA A 41 -11.01 -7.62 -7.39
C ALA A 41 -11.38 -7.14 -5.97
N ALA A 42 -12.18 -7.92 -5.24
CA ALA A 42 -12.57 -7.59 -3.87
C ALA A 42 -11.36 -7.55 -2.91
N GLU A 43 -10.41 -8.43 -3.10
CA GLU A 43 -9.21 -8.50 -2.27
C GLU A 43 -8.26 -7.34 -2.59
N ARG A 44 -8.15 -6.97 -3.86
CA ARG A 44 -7.44 -5.77 -4.31
C ARG A 44 -8.03 -4.51 -3.69
N GLU A 45 -9.35 -4.37 -3.67
CA GLU A 45 -10.04 -3.25 -3.02
C GLU A 45 -9.77 -3.22 -1.51
N ALA A 46 -9.83 -4.36 -0.84
CA ALA A 46 -9.53 -4.46 0.59
C ALA A 46 -8.07 -4.07 0.90
N ILE A 47 -7.10 -4.50 0.08
CA ILE A 47 -5.69 -4.12 0.18
C ILE A 47 -5.54 -2.61 0.04
N LEU A 48 -6.20 -1.99 -0.94
CA LEU A 48 -6.14 -0.54 -1.14
C LEU A 48 -6.73 0.23 0.03
N ALA A 49 -7.86 -0.22 0.57
CA ALA A 49 -8.47 0.38 1.75
C ALA A 49 -7.53 0.31 2.97
N ARG A 50 -6.90 -0.84 3.21
CA ARG A 50 -5.89 -1.01 4.26
C ARG A 50 -4.67 -0.11 4.06
N CYS A 51 -4.20 0.01 2.81
CA CYS A 51 -3.05 0.86 2.49
C CYS A 51 -3.37 2.35 2.67
N ALA A 52 -4.57 2.78 2.31
CA ALA A 52 -5.06 4.14 2.57
C ALA A 52 -5.08 4.42 4.08
N GLN A 53 -5.65 3.52 4.88
CA GLN A 53 -5.65 3.66 6.34
C GLN A 53 -4.24 3.72 6.93
N ARG A 54 -3.32 2.85 6.47
CA ARG A 54 -1.92 2.86 6.90
C ARG A 54 -1.22 4.17 6.52
N ARG A 55 -1.47 4.67 5.32
CA ARG A 55 -0.93 5.95 4.83
C ARG A 55 -1.43 7.11 5.68
N GLU A 56 -2.72 7.17 6.00
CA GLU A 56 -3.29 8.20 6.86
C GLU A 56 -2.72 8.14 8.28
N ALA A 57 -2.61 6.95 8.87
CA ALA A 57 -2.02 6.77 10.20
C ALA A 57 -0.54 7.23 10.22
N ARG A 58 0.22 6.93 9.17
CA ARG A 58 1.62 7.35 9.04
C ARG A 58 1.76 8.85 8.74
N ASP A 59 0.93 9.42 7.87
CA ASP A 59 0.89 10.85 7.58
C ASP A 59 0.53 11.65 8.85
N ALA A 60 -0.46 11.19 9.61
CA ALA A 60 -0.81 11.75 10.90
C ALA A 60 0.37 11.68 11.89
N ALA A 61 1.06 10.53 11.98
CA ALA A 61 2.26 10.39 12.83
C ALA A 61 3.43 11.27 12.36
N GLN A 62 3.58 11.48 11.05
CA GLN A 62 4.64 12.29 10.46
C GLN A 62 4.39 13.80 10.68
N LYS A 63 3.13 14.25 10.57
CA LYS A 63 2.71 15.62 10.92
C LYS A 63 2.95 15.97 12.38
N ILE A 64 2.82 15.00 13.30
CA ILE A 64 3.12 15.21 14.73
C ILE A 64 4.62 15.44 14.97
N ARG A 65 5.50 14.83 14.15
CA ARG A 65 6.96 14.88 14.34
C ARG A 65 7.65 16.07 13.69
N GLN A 66 6.98 16.78 12.78
CA GLN A 66 7.51 17.98 12.10
C GLN A 66 7.14 19.31 12.82
N ARG A 67 6.84 19.27 14.12
CA ARG A 67 6.38 20.43 14.89
C ARG A 67 7.27 20.76 16.07
#